data_AF-A0AAF0UDF9-F1
#
_entry.id   AF-A0AAF0UDF9-F1
#
_cell.length_a   1.000
_cell.length_b   1.000
_cell.length_c   1.000
_cell.angle_alpha   90.00
_cell.angle_beta   90.00
_cell.angle_gamma   90.00
#
_symmetry.space_group_name_H-M   'P 1'
#
loop_
_entity.id
_entity.type
_entity.pdbx_description
1 polymer ?
#
loop_
_entity_poly.entity_id
_entity_poly.type
_entity_poly.pdbx_seq_one_letter_code
_entity_poly.pdbx_strand_id
1 'polypeptide(L)'
;MFIIYERGFDIAAIQHQLQQEIIRFLSLSTISTMVMQVVWLQEQGLLCIRPCILSEVSCQMLWRQSIRLKIIAVEDGVDILSLSVGPASVPTGPSAFLNVLEMQLLFATRAGVLVVQAAGNGGPSSTSILSFSPWITSVAASTTDRRYNNSIVLGNGQSFSGSGLSLTVSLFFVAENVAFTSYFAAPTLSEVRFPLAAASDVCKGNTSSALLTVESCQETEPFIRTLVQGKIVICTYTFDFESEAASIATVADTIQKVGAAGFVLTMDPDISSEKIKGATMTLSVPGLILNSMEASTALREYYNSNTLRSRSGRAISFRATAKILDGRQASYNSQDPVVASYSSRGPDVNNALLDTADVLKPNIMAPGSSIWASWSPNSEGDQYIKGQNFALLSGTSMATPHIAGIAALIKQKHPGWSPAAITSAMMTTADVTNGYSSTPILAQQTNQLTPATPFDFGAGLVNPSRAIDPGLIFKATFKHYVLFLCSVPGVDEMSVRRAVGVGCPSKKKAWCSDLNTPSVTISNLVGSRNVIRRVTNVAGVDETYQVIVQEPLGVSVSVRPQVFNIIAKASKHITFVLNATQTTNTYSFGEIVFQGNQNHTVRVPLAVFVSSTLHS
;
A
#
# COMPACT_ATOMS: atom_id res chain seq x y z
N MET A 1 9.41 -1.22 9.53
CA MET A 1 10.48 -1.37 8.51
C MET A 1 10.90 -2.81 8.56
N PHE A 2 10.81 -3.52 7.45
CA PHE A 2 11.17 -4.94 7.36
C PHE A 2 12.37 -5.06 6.43
N ILE A 3 13.29 -5.95 6.74
CA ILE A 3 14.57 -6.12 6.03
C ILE A 3 14.86 -7.61 5.87
N ILE A 4 15.31 -8.04 4.70
CA ILE A 4 15.46 -9.46 4.34
C ILE A 4 16.95 -9.79 4.00
N TYR A 5 17.44 -10.97 4.40
CA TYR A 5 18.81 -11.51 4.28
C TYR A 5 18.87 -12.86 3.59
N GLU A 6 20.04 -13.17 3.02
CA GLU A 6 20.40 -14.52 2.60
C GLU A 6 21.91 -14.82 2.82
N ARG A 7 22.29 -15.49 3.93
CA ARG A 7 23.45 -16.44 4.06
C ARG A 7 23.76 -16.82 5.52
N GLY A 8 24.12 -18.10 5.74
CA GLY A 8 24.58 -18.64 7.02
C GLY A 8 26.01 -18.23 7.36
N PHE A 9 26.20 -17.57 8.50
CA PHE A 9 27.50 -17.23 9.08
C PHE A 9 27.56 -17.68 10.54
N ASP A 10 28.79 -17.90 11.02
CA ASP A 10 29.09 -18.40 12.38
C ASP A 10 28.71 -17.37 13.45
N ILE A 11 27.68 -17.73 14.21
CA ILE A 11 26.88 -16.87 15.09
C ILE A 11 27.68 -16.41 16.32
N ALA A 12 28.68 -17.19 16.76
CA ALA A 12 29.42 -16.92 18.00
C ALA A 12 30.47 -15.81 17.85
N ALA A 13 31.07 -15.67 16.67
CA ALA A 13 32.14 -14.68 16.43
C ALA A 13 31.58 -13.24 16.36
N ILE A 14 30.40 -13.07 15.78
CA ILE A 14 29.74 -11.76 15.59
C ILE A 14 29.18 -11.22 16.91
N GLN A 15 28.59 -12.09 17.76
CA GLN A 15 28.15 -11.70 19.11
C GLN A 15 29.30 -11.18 19.97
N HIS A 16 30.46 -11.84 19.91
CA HIS A 16 31.62 -11.44 20.70
C HIS A 16 32.22 -10.11 20.20
N GLN A 17 32.27 -9.89 18.89
CA GLN A 17 32.79 -8.65 18.30
C GLN A 17 31.85 -7.45 18.53
N LEU A 18 30.54 -7.64 18.45
CA LEU A 18 29.52 -6.64 18.80
C LEU A 18 29.56 -6.28 20.29
N GLN A 19 29.70 -7.25 21.19
CA GLN A 19 29.85 -6.97 22.62
C GLN A 19 31.11 -6.14 22.92
N GLN A 20 32.24 -6.43 22.27
CA GLN A 20 33.48 -5.70 22.53
C GLN A 20 33.48 -4.28 21.97
N GLU A 21 32.87 -4.03 20.81
CA GLU A 21 32.72 -2.68 20.27
C GLU A 21 31.71 -1.84 21.06
N ILE A 22 30.62 -2.46 21.55
CA ILE A 22 29.63 -1.81 22.42
C ILE A 22 30.23 -1.44 23.78
N ILE A 23 31.05 -2.31 24.39
CA ILE A 23 31.75 -2.02 25.66
C ILE A 23 32.77 -0.89 25.48
N ARG A 24 33.49 -0.83 24.35
CA ARG A 24 34.40 0.29 24.03
C ARG A 24 33.68 1.61 23.78
N PHE A 25 32.44 1.58 23.29
CA PHE A 25 31.68 2.78 22.98
C PHE A 25 30.90 3.33 24.20
N LEU A 26 30.47 2.44 25.11
CA LEU A 26 29.77 2.80 26.35
C LEU A 26 30.66 3.47 27.40
N SER A 27 31.99 3.38 27.29
CA SER A 27 32.91 4.13 28.18
C SER A 27 33.08 5.61 27.82
N LEU A 28 32.46 6.09 26.73
CA LEU A 28 32.66 7.45 26.20
C LEU A 28 31.38 8.31 26.09
N SER A 29 30.21 7.80 26.46
CA SER A 29 28.99 8.61 26.44
C SER A 29 28.02 8.28 27.58
N THR A 30 27.66 9.30 28.35
CA THR A 30 26.60 9.26 29.37
C THR A 30 25.23 9.24 28.69
N ILE A 31 24.75 8.07 28.25
CA ILE A 31 23.35 7.87 27.83
C ILE A 31 22.88 6.50 28.37
N SER A 32 21.82 6.54 29.20
CA SER A 32 21.16 5.35 29.74
C SER A 32 20.45 4.55 28.64
N THR A 33 20.79 3.26 28.57
CA THR A 33 20.00 2.10 28.09
C THR A 33 19.11 2.27 26.84
N MET A 34 19.58 1.71 25.72
CA MET A 34 18.80 1.45 24.50
C MET A 34 18.77 -0.08 24.27
N VAL A 35 17.57 -0.68 24.17
CA VAL A 35 17.39 -2.11 23.87
C VAL A 35 16.99 -2.26 22.41
N MET A 36 17.81 -2.95 21.61
CA MET A 36 17.54 -3.28 20.21
C MET A 36 17.02 -4.71 20.14
N GLN A 37 15.79 -4.91 19.66
CA GLN A 37 15.23 -6.26 19.41
C GLN A 37 15.42 -6.62 17.94
N VAL A 38 16.28 -7.59 17.68
CA VAL A 38 16.44 -8.26 16.39
C VAL A 38 15.57 -9.51 16.41
N VAL A 39 14.62 -9.63 15.49
CA VAL A 39 13.73 -10.81 15.38
C VAL A 39 14.00 -11.48 14.03
N TRP A 40 14.53 -12.71 14.08
CA TRP A 40 14.78 -13.56 12.91
C TRP A 40 13.58 -14.50 12.64
N LEU A 41 13.13 -14.59 11.39
CA LEU A 41 12.19 -15.61 10.89
C LEU A 41 12.86 -16.39 9.73
N GLN A 42 12.50 -17.66 9.57
CA GLN A 42 13.27 -18.69 8.83
C GLN A 42 13.23 -18.61 7.29
N GLU A 43 14.25 -19.25 6.68
CA GLU A 43 14.66 -19.35 5.26
C GLU A 43 15.14 -18.07 4.55
N GLN A 44 14.54 -16.92 4.84
CA GLN A 44 15.03 -15.60 4.41
C GLN A 44 15.23 -14.78 5.68
N GLY A 45 16.47 -14.48 6.05
CA GLY A 45 16.73 -13.86 7.35
C GLY A 45 16.05 -12.50 7.46
N LEU A 46 15.49 -12.15 8.62
CA LEU A 46 14.75 -10.90 8.78
C LEU A 46 15.49 -9.99 9.78
N LEU A 47 15.73 -8.72 9.41
CA LEU A 47 16.16 -7.68 10.34
C LEU A 47 15.03 -6.66 10.55
N CYS A 48 14.51 -6.60 11.76
CA CYS A 48 13.53 -5.58 12.13
C CYS A 48 14.26 -4.39 12.72
N ILE A 49 14.10 -3.22 12.09
CA ILE A 49 14.63 -1.96 12.61
C ILE A 49 13.47 -1.04 12.98
N ARG A 50 13.38 -0.65 14.26
CA ARG A 50 12.33 0.23 14.78
C ARG A 50 12.86 1.66 14.94
N PRO A 51 12.38 2.65 14.18
CA PRO A 51 12.58 4.05 14.52
C PRO A 51 11.69 4.39 15.74
N CYS A 52 12.25 4.95 16.81
CA CYS A 52 11.53 5.22 18.04
C CYS A 52 10.51 6.37 17.88
N ILE A 53 9.33 6.23 18.49
CA ILE A 53 8.31 7.29 18.64
C ILE A 53 8.07 7.48 20.14
N LEU A 54 8.48 8.63 20.69
CA LEU A 54 7.98 9.16 21.96
C LEU A 54 7.81 10.68 21.80
N SER A 55 6.54 11.11 21.90
CA SER A 55 5.97 12.48 21.90
C SER A 55 6.06 13.38 20.65
N GLU A 56 4.99 14.15 20.44
CA GLU A 56 4.63 14.98 19.26
C GLU A 56 5.63 16.09 18.87
N VAL A 57 6.69 16.30 19.66
CA VAL A 57 7.77 17.26 19.33
C VAL A 57 8.85 16.61 18.44
N SER A 58 8.82 15.29 18.24
CA SER A 58 9.96 14.51 17.71
C SER A 58 9.88 14.06 16.24
N CYS A 59 8.98 14.58 15.41
CA CYS A 59 8.95 14.21 13.98
C CYS A 59 10.23 14.64 13.22
N GLN A 60 10.89 15.74 13.63
CA GLN A 60 12.20 16.11 13.09
C GLN A 60 13.36 15.23 13.62
N MET A 61 13.22 14.65 14.82
CA MET A 61 14.20 13.74 15.42
C MET A 61 14.17 12.33 14.80
N LEU A 62 12.99 11.87 14.35
CA LEU A 62 12.81 10.63 13.57
C LEU A 62 13.71 10.57 12.32
N TRP A 63 13.96 11.71 11.68
CA TRP A 63 14.79 11.76 10.47
C TRP A 63 16.27 11.50 10.77
N ARG A 64 16.83 12.10 11.84
CA ARG A 64 18.22 11.85 12.26
C ARG A 64 18.43 10.41 12.73
N GLN A 65 17.43 9.80 13.37
CA GLN A 65 17.46 8.39 13.74
C GLN A 65 17.33 7.48 12.51
N SER A 66 16.39 7.75 11.59
CA SER A 66 16.24 7.01 10.31
C SER A 66 17.50 7.04 9.43
N ILE A 67 18.29 8.11 9.50
CA ILE A 67 19.59 8.22 8.82
C ILE A 67 20.61 7.26 9.43
N ARG A 68 20.73 7.19 10.77
CA ARG A 68 21.63 6.22 11.44
C ARG A 68 21.23 4.77 11.20
N LEU A 69 19.92 4.49 11.18
CA LEU A 69 19.35 3.15 10.99
C LEU A 69 19.70 2.53 9.62
N LYS A 70 19.90 3.37 8.59
CA LYS A 70 20.18 2.93 7.22
C LYS A 70 21.66 2.64 6.97
N ILE A 71 22.54 3.38 7.65
CA ILE A 71 23.98 3.11 7.64
C ILE A 71 24.22 1.74 8.29
N ILE A 72 23.57 1.47 9.44
CA ILE A 72 23.62 0.19 10.14
C ILE A 72 23.11 -0.95 9.24
N ALA A 73 21.96 -0.80 8.56
CA ALA A 73 21.46 -1.85 7.67
C ALA A 73 22.44 -2.20 6.53
N VAL A 74 23.10 -1.20 5.94
CA VAL A 74 24.11 -1.43 4.89
C VAL A 74 25.36 -2.09 5.47
N GLU A 75 25.81 -1.66 6.65
CA GLU A 75 26.95 -2.26 7.38
C GLU A 75 26.65 -3.70 7.79
N ASP A 76 25.40 -4.00 8.16
CA ASP A 76 24.92 -5.33 8.54
C ASP A 76 24.72 -6.26 7.33
N GLY A 77 24.99 -5.81 6.10
CA GLY A 77 25.00 -6.66 4.89
C GLY A 77 23.62 -6.94 4.29
N VAL A 78 22.66 -6.02 4.43
CA VAL A 78 21.30 -6.16 3.91
C VAL A 78 21.22 -6.08 2.38
N ASP A 79 20.45 -6.96 1.74
CA ASP A 79 20.23 -6.92 0.29
C ASP A 79 19.07 -6.00 -0.14
N ILE A 80 18.00 -5.92 0.66
CA ILE A 80 16.76 -5.21 0.31
C ILE A 80 16.17 -4.46 1.50
N LEU A 81 15.83 -3.19 1.25
CA LEU A 81 15.20 -2.29 2.19
C LEU A 81 13.71 -2.10 1.86
N SER A 82 12.81 -2.60 2.71
CA SER A 82 11.36 -2.40 2.56
C SER A 82 10.86 -1.25 3.42
N LEU A 83 10.48 -0.15 2.75
CA LEU A 83 10.08 1.11 3.35
C LEU A 83 8.59 1.41 3.10
N SER A 84 7.74 0.92 3.98
CA SER A 84 6.32 1.31 4.07
C SER A 84 6.13 2.67 4.75
N VAL A 85 6.98 3.64 4.40
CA VAL A 85 7.02 5.00 4.95
C VAL A 85 7.60 5.95 3.91
N GLY A 86 7.13 7.19 3.91
CA GLY A 86 7.63 8.26 3.06
C GLY A 86 7.54 9.61 3.74
N PRO A 87 8.04 10.68 3.10
CA PRO A 87 7.79 12.04 3.55
C PRO A 87 6.29 12.33 3.54
N ALA A 88 5.84 13.19 4.46
CA ALA A 88 4.42 13.58 4.54
C ALA A 88 4.01 14.60 3.46
N SER A 89 4.98 15.27 2.85
CA SER A 89 4.80 16.28 1.81
C SER A 89 6.03 16.36 0.93
N VAL A 90 5.93 17.08 -0.18
CA VAL A 90 7.07 17.37 -1.05
C VAL A 90 8.13 18.15 -0.23
N PRO A 91 9.39 17.66 -0.17
CA PRO A 91 10.45 18.31 0.59
C PRO A 91 10.69 19.75 0.14
N THR A 92 10.97 20.63 1.11
CA THR A 92 11.44 21.99 0.82
C THR A 92 12.89 21.96 0.37
N GLY A 93 13.24 22.79 -0.62
CA GLY A 93 14.61 22.88 -1.14
C GLY A 93 14.67 23.02 -2.65
N PRO A 94 15.88 22.96 -3.24
CA PRO A 94 16.07 23.12 -4.68
C PRO A 94 15.46 21.97 -5.48
N SER A 95 15.37 20.78 -4.89
CA SER A 95 14.71 19.61 -5.48
C SER A 95 14.31 18.59 -4.42
N ALA A 96 13.20 17.90 -4.66
CA ALA A 96 12.71 16.75 -3.92
C ALA A 96 13.75 15.63 -3.84
N PHE A 97 14.61 15.50 -4.85
CA PHE A 97 15.65 14.46 -4.94
C PHE A 97 16.87 14.70 -4.06
N LEU A 98 17.08 15.92 -3.53
CA LEU A 98 18.32 16.28 -2.82
C LEU A 98 18.18 16.33 -1.30
N ASN A 99 17.02 15.98 -0.76
CA ASN A 99 16.87 15.94 0.68
C ASN A 99 17.70 14.80 1.30
N VAL A 100 17.96 14.90 2.61
CA VAL A 100 18.87 13.99 3.30
C VAL A 100 18.42 12.53 3.19
N LEU A 101 17.12 12.26 3.27
CA LEU A 101 16.58 10.89 3.15
C LEU A 101 16.94 10.27 1.80
N GLU A 102 16.71 11.01 0.73
CA GLU A 102 16.90 10.57 -0.65
C GLU A 102 18.38 10.28 -0.91
N MET A 103 19.28 11.13 -0.41
CA MET A 103 20.73 10.90 -0.53
C MET A 103 21.18 9.65 0.21
N GLN A 104 20.67 9.40 1.41
CA GLN A 104 21.00 8.16 2.14
C GLN A 104 20.51 6.92 1.37
N LEU A 105 19.33 6.98 0.75
CA LEU A 105 18.80 5.89 -0.06
C LEU A 105 19.58 5.69 -1.36
N LEU A 106 20.14 6.76 -1.94
CA LEU A 106 21.08 6.67 -3.06
C LEU A 106 22.37 5.96 -2.64
N PHE A 107 22.91 6.26 -1.44
CA PHE A 107 24.11 5.59 -0.94
C PHE A 107 23.86 4.11 -0.62
N ALA A 108 22.69 3.75 -0.08
CA ALA A 108 22.30 2.35 0.07
C ALA A 108 22.24 1.63 -1.31
N THR A 109 21.64 2.29 -2.31
CA THR A 109 21.60 1.77 -3.69
C THR A 109 23.00 1.61 -4.29
N ARG A 110 23.91 2.56 -4.01
CA ARG A 110 25.33 2.47 -4.41
C ARG A 110 26.04 1.28 -3.77
N ALA A 111 25.69 0.94 -2.52
CA ALA A 111 26.20 -0.25 -1.84
C ALA A 111 25.59 -1.56 -2.35
N GLY A 112 24.64 -1.51 -3.28
CA GLY A 112 24.00 -2.69 -3.86
C GLY A 112 22.68 -3.08 -3.20
N VAL A 113 22.19 -2.29 -2.23
CA VAL A 113 20.93 -2.53 -1.53
C VAL A 113 19.77 -2.00 -2.36
N LEU A 114 18.78 -2.84 -2.68
CA LEU A 114 17.57 -2.39 -3.35
C LEU A 114 16.64 -1.67 -2.36
N VAL A 115 16.20 -0.47 -2.70
CA VAL A 115 15.23 0.28 -1.91
C VAL A 115 13.85 0.18 -2.54
N VAL A 116 12.89 -0.36 -1.80
CA VAL A 116 11.48 -0.47 -2.18
C VAL A 116 10.66 0.40 -1.24
N GLN A 117 9.88 1.34 -1.78
CA GLN A 117 9.13 2.31 -0.99
C GLN A 117 7.67 2.40 -1.40
N ALA A 118 6.79 2.62 -0.43
CA ALA A 118 5.39 2.91 -0.68
C ALA A 118 5.22 4.21 -1.49
N ALA A 119 4.34 4.20 -2.50
CA ALA A 119 4.02 5.38 -3.30
C ALA A 119 3.33 6.50 -2.50
N GLY A 120 2.57 6.14 -1.46
CA GLY A 120 1.72 7.04 -0.68
C GLY A 120 0.24 6.66 -0.76
N ASN A 121 -0.56 7.15 0.18
CA ASN A 121 -2.00 6.88 0.27
C ASN A 121 -2.86 8.14 0.03
N GLY A 122 -2.31 9.13 -0.69
CA GLY A 122 -2.97 10.43 -0.94
C GLY A 122 -3.72 10.52 -2.27
N GLY A 123 -3.91 9.40 -2.97
CA GLY A 123 -4.67 9.35 -4.22
C GLY A 123 -6.17 9.60 -4.00
N PRO A 124 -6.96 9.70 -5.10
CA PRO A 124 -6.58 9.40 -6.48
C PRO A 124 -6.09 10.64 -7.27
N SER A 125 -5.93 11.79 -6.61
CA SER A 125 -5.49 13.03 -7.25
C SER A 125 -4.14 12.86 -7.95
N SER A 126 -4.00 13.49 -9.13
CA SER A 126 -2.72 13.61 -9.83
C SER A 126 -1.67 14.25 -8.91
N THR A 127 -0.40 13.88 -9.09
CA THR A 127 0.73 14.51 -8.40
C THR A 127 0.67 14.31 -6.86
N SER A 128 0.08 13.21 -6.42
CA SER A 128 -0.03 12.85 -4.99
C SER A 128 1.07 11.89 -4.52
N ILE A 129 2.00 11.51 -5.41
CA ILE A 129 3.15 10.66 -5.10
C ILE A 129 4.08 11.32 -4.06
N LEU A 130 4.59 10.51 -3.12
CA LEU A 130 5.51 10.94 -2.07
C LEU A 130 6.85 10.19 -2.09
N SER A 131 7.10 9.40 -3.13
CA SER A 131 8.34 8.65 -3.36
C SER A 131 8.92 9.04 -4.72
N PHE A 132 9.89 9.95 -4.69
CA PHE A 132 10.31 10.73 -5.87
C PHE A 132 11.51 10.09 -6.57
N SER A 133 12.56 9.72 -5.82
CA SER A 133 13.85 9.48 -6.48
C SER A 133 13.91 8.26 -7.41
N PRO A 134 14.69 8.35 -8.50
CA PRO A 134 14.77 7.28 -9.50
C PRO A 134 15.61 6.06 -9.07
N TRP A 135 16.35 6.14 -7.96
CA TRP A 135 17.02 4.98 -7.34
C TRP A 135 16.12 4.20 -6.38
N ILE A 136 14.89 4.68 -6.15
CA ILE A 136 13.89 4.01 -5.31
C ILE A 136 12.86 3.33 -6.21
N THR A 137 12.51 2.08 -5.88
CA THR A 137 11.38 1.38 -6.50
C THR A 137 10.10 1.73 -5.76
N SER A 138 9.29 2.63 -6.33
CA SER A 138 8.03 3.09 -5.73
C SER A 138 6.87 2.19 -6.11
N VAL A 139 6.07 1.79 -5.12
CA VAL A 139 5.05 0.74 -5.27
C VAL A 139 3.63 1.30 -5.10
N ALA A 140 2.82 1.17 -6.15
CA ALA A 140 1.39 1.43 -6.15
C ALA A 140 0.61 0.27 -5.53
N ALA A 141 -0.60 0.55 -5.02
CA ALA A 141 -1.49 -0.45 -4.46
C ALA A 141 -2.63 -0.79 -5.43
N SER A 142 -2.85 -2.09 -5.62
CA SER A 142 -4.03 -2.64 -6.27
C SER A 142 -4.96 -3.33 -5.28
N THR A 143 -6.22 -3.44 -5.68
CA THR A 143 -7.16 -4.42 -5.13
C THR A 143 -6.83 -5.85 -5.56
N THR A 144 -7.23 -6.81 -4.74
CA THR A 144 -7.23 -8.24 -5.09
C THR A 144 -8.63 -8.66 -5.54
N ASP A 145 -8.72 -9.72 -6.33
CA ASP A 145 -9.98 -10.37 -6.71
C ASP A 145 -10.81 -10.84 -5.50
N ARG A 146 -10.14 -11.14 -4.38
CA ARG A 146 -10.75 -11.51 -3.11
C ARG A 146 -11.55 -10.38 -2.46
N ARG A 147 -12.81 -10.66 -2.15
CA ARG A 147 -13.72 -9.82 -1.36
C ARG A 147 -14.34 -10.61 -0.22
N TYR A 148 -14.51 -9.94 0.92
CA TYR A 148 -15.24 -10.47 2.07
C TYR A 148 -16.57 -9.73 2.15
N ASN A 149 -17.66 -10.44 1.87
CA ASN A 149 -18.99 -9.86 1.92
C ASN A 149 -19.66 -10.35 3.19
N ASN A 150 -20.05 -9.42 4.05
CA ASN A 150 -20.92 -9.72 5.17
C ASN A 150 -22.28 -9.05 4.95
N SER A 151 -23.33 -9.61 5.54
CA SER A 151 -24.68 -9.08 5.43
C SER A 151 -25.48 -9.34 6.70
N ILE A 152 -26.43 -8.45 6.95
CA ILE A 152 -27.48 -8.66 7.94
C ILE A 152 -28.76 -9.04 7.20
N VAL A 153 -29.39 -10.14 7.63
CA VAL A 153 -30.66 -10.62 7.09
C VAL A 153 -31.76 -10.40 8.12
N LEU A 154 -32.72 -9.56 7.78
CA LEU A 154 -33.84 -9.15 8.62
C LEU A 154 -34.95 -10.19 8.66
N GLY A 155 -35.83 -10.10 9.66
CA GLY A 155 -36.98 -10.97 9.87
C GLY A 155 -38.00 -10.91 8.73
N ASN A 156 -38.09 -9.74 8.07
CA ASN A 156 -38.91 -9.53 6.88
C ASN A 156 -38.28 -10.05 5.57
N GLY A 157 -37.09 -10.66 5.64
CA GLY A 157 -36.37 -11.21 4.49
C GLY A 157 -35.46 -10.22 3.74
N GLN A 158 -35.49 -8.92 4.07
CA GLN A 158 -34.54 -7.96 3.51
C GLN A 158 -33.11 -8.28 3.95
N SER A 159 -32.15 -8.03 3.08
CA SER A 159 -30.73 -8.26 3.34
C SER A 159 -29.92 -7.02 2.98
N PHE A 160 -29.05 -6.58 3.88
CA PHE A 160 -28.17 -5.42 3.67
C PHE A 160 -26.71 -5.83 3.79
N SER A 161 -25.92 -5.48 2.78
CA SER A 161 -24.49 -5.74 2.75
C SER A 161 -23.73 -4.72 3.60
N GLY A 162 -22.69 -5.18 4.27
CA GLY A 162 -21.82 -4.36 5.10
C GLY A 162 -20.42 -4.95 5.24
N SER A 163 -19.60 -4.33 6.08
CA SER A 163 -18.23 -4.75 6.38
C SER A 163 -18.12 -5.32 7.78
N GLY A 164 -17.31 -6.36 7.96
CA GLY A 164 -17.06 -7.00 9.24
C GLY A 164 -16.89 -8.52 9.09
N LEU A 165 -15.95 -9.09 9.84
CA LEU A 165 -15.69 -10.53 9.88
C LEU A 165 -16.07 -11.03 11.27
N SER A 166 -17.18 -11.74 11.38
CA SER A 166 -17.66 -12.30 12.64
C SER A 166 -16.92 -13.59 12.95
N LEU A 167 -16.29 -13.69 14.12
CA LEU A 167 -15.80 -14.98 14.61
C LEU A 167 -17.00 -15.84 15.06
N THR A 168 -17.21 -16.98 14.39
CA THR A 168 -18.16 -18.00 14.85
C THR A 168 -17.65 -18.65 16.12
N VAL A 169 -18.34 -18.40 17.23
CA VAL A 169 -18.29 -19.26 18.42
C VAL A 169 -19.40 -20.31 18.25
N SER A 170 -19.03 -21.59 18.18
CA SER A 170 -20.03 -22.67 18.30
C SER A 170 -20.59 -22.64 19.72
N LEU A 171 -21.89 -22.46 19.87
CA LEU A 171 -22.57 -22.51 21.17
C LEU A 171 -22.51 -23.94 21.72
N PHE A 172 -21.61 -24.19 22.67
CA PHE A 172 -21.67 -25.39 23.51
C PHE A 172 -22.70 -25.14 24.62
N PHE A 173 -23.89 -25.71 24.49
CA PHE A 173 -24.84 -25.77 25.60
C PHE A 173 -24.36 -26.83 26.61
N VAL A 174 -23.93 -26.41 27.80
CA VAL A 174 -23.83 -27.31 28.95
C VAL A 174 -25.19 -27.33 29.62
N ALA A 175 -26.07 -28.25 29.19
CA ALA A 175 -27.21 -28.63 30.01
C ALA A 175 -26.70 -29.49 31.17
N GLU A 176 -27.21 -29.23 32.36
CA GLU A 176 -26.80 -29.85 33.63
C GLU A 176 -26.56 -31.37 33.50
N ASN A 177 -25.32 -31.78 33.79
CA ASN A 177 -24.91 -33.14 34.17
C ASN A 177 -25.25 -34.33 33.25
N VAL A 178 -25.34 -34.17 31.92
CA VAL A 178 -25.26 -35.32 31.00
C VAL A 178 -24.44 -34.96 29.76
N ALA A 179 -23.22 -35.50 29.67
CA ALA A 179 -22.42 -35.46 28.45
C ALA A 179 -23.02 -36.45 27.43
N PHE A 180 -23.85 -35.95 26.50
CA PHE A 180 -24.26 -36.68 25.31
C PHE A 180 -23.56 -36.05 24.10
N THR A 181 -22.62 -36.78 23.50
CA THR A 181 -22.00 -36.44 22.22
C THR A 181 -23.01 -36.70 21.10
N SER A 182 -23.87 -35.73 20.81
CA SER A 182 -24.71 -35.75 19.61
C SER A 182 -23.99 -35.06 18.45
N TYR A 183 -23.76 -35.80 17.36
CA TYR A 183 -23.29 -35.34 16.04
C TYR A 183 -24.38 -34.54 15.28
N PHE A 184 -24.99 -33.54 15.91
CA PHE A 184 -25.75 -32.52 15.19
C PHE A 184 -24.89 -31.27 15.15
N ALA A 185 -24.61 -30.77 13.94
CA ALA A 185 -23.93 -29.49 13.77
C ALA A 185 -24.72 -28.42 14.53
N ALA A 186 -24.16 -27.90 15.63
CA ALA A 186 -24.77 -26.78 16.35
C ALA A 186 -24.93 -25.61 15.35
N PRO A 187 -26.08 -24.92 15.30
CA PRO A 187 -26.26 -23.81 14.39
C PRO A 187 -25.15 -22.79 14.65
N THR A 188 -24.43 -22.42 13.60
CA THR A 188 -23.48 -21.31 13.69
C THR A 188 -24.25 -20.05 14.08
N LEU A 189 -23.63 -19.12 14.81
CA LEU A 189 -24.26 -17.83 15.16
C LEU A 189 -24.86 -17.09 13.94
N SER A 190 -24.38 -17.40 12.73
CA SER A 190 -24.89 -16.89 11.44
C SER A 190 -26.26 -17.46 11.00
N GLU A 191 -26.77 -18.52 11.63
CA GLU A 191 -28.08 -19.11 11.35
C GLU A 191 -29.15 -18.69 12.36
N VAL A 192 -28.73 -18.25 13.54
CA VAL A 192 -29.63 -17.85 14.63
C VAL A 192 -30.07 -16.40 14.45
N ARG A 193 -31.39 -16.17 14.54
CA ARG A 193 -31.97 -14.83 14.55
C ARG A 193 -32.02 -14.31 15.98
N PHE A 194 -31.55 -13.09 16.18
CA PHE A 194 -31.61 -12.38 17.45
C PHE A 194 -32.56 -11.18 17.33
N PRO A 195 -33.25 -10.80 18.42
CA PRO A 195 -33.97 -9.54 18.46
C PRO A 195 -33.03 -8.35 18.25
N LEU A 196 -33.50 -7.31 17.57
CA LEU A 196 -32.80 -6.04 17.42
C LEU A 196 -33.22 -5.07 18.52
N ALA A 197 -32.28 -4.25 18.98
CA ALA A 197 -32.55 -3.15 19.89
C ALA A 197 -31.67 -1.94 19.56
N ALA A 198 -32.24 -0.74 19.47
CA ALA A 198 -31.44 0.47 19.34
C ALA A 198 -30.76 0.77 20.68
N ALA A 199 -29.49 1.22 20.64
CA ALA A 199 -28.74 1.57 21.85
C ALA A 199 -29.51 2.55 22.75
N SER A 200 -30.16 3.55 22.16
CA SER A 200 -30.98 4.53 22.87
C SER A 200 -32.21 3.94 23.60
N ASP A 201 -32.72 2.79 23.15
CA ASP A 201 -33.89 2.12 23.76
C ASP A 201 -33.54 1.15 24.90
N VAL A 202 -32.26 0.81 25.04
CA VAL A 202 -31.77 -0.16 26.04
C VAL A 202 -30.86 0.48 27.09
N CYS A 203 -30.82 1.81 27.12
CA CYS A 203 -30.02 2.60 28.06
C CYS A 203 -30.86 3.36 29.09
N LYS A 204 -30.21 3.81 30.18
CA LYS A 204 -30.81 4.66 31.21
C LYS A 204 -31.07 6.06 30.63
N GLY A 205 -32.34 6.45 30.49
CA GLY A 205 -32.77 7.64 29.74
C GLY A 205 -32.57 9.00 30.42
N ASN A 206 -31.43 9.27 31.06
CA ASN A 206 -31.24 10.52 31.80
C ASN A 206 -29.82 11.09 31.67
N THR A 207 -29.43 11.56 30.49
CA THR A 207 -28.33 12.54 30.33
C THR A 207 -28.30 13.12 28.92
N SER A 208 -28.53 14.43 28.80
CA SER A 208 -28.56 15.17 27.54
C SER A 208 -27.18 15.21 26.83
N SER A 209 -26.09 15.06 27.57
CA SER A 209 -24.71 14.90 27.04
C SER A 209 -24.32 13.45 26.75
N ALA A 210 -25.15 12.47 27.12
CA ALA A 210 -24.89 11.04 26.87
C ALA A 210 -25.61 10.49 25.64
N LEU A 211 -26.44 11.29 24.95
CA LEU A 211 -27.18 10.79 23.79
C LEU A 211 -26.22 10.35 22.66
N LEU A 212 -25.19 11.15 22.38
CA LEU A 212 -24.16 10.85 21.37
C LEU A 212 -23.24 9.70 21.79
N THR A 213 -22.87 9.61 23.08
CA THR A 213 -21.97 8.56 23.59
C THR A 213 -22.66 7.20 23.75
N VAL A 214 -23.97 7.20 24.04
CA VAL A 214 -24.78 5.98 24.12
C VAL A 214 -25.01 5.39 22.74
N GLU A 215 -25.33 6.24 21.75
CA GLU A 215 -25.57 5.78 20.40
C GLU A 215 -24.31 5.17 19.76
N SER A 216 -23.12 5.69 20.07
CA SER A 216 -21.85 5.13 19.60
C SER A 216 -21.40 3.86 20.33
N CYS A 217 -22.14 3.39 21.34
CA CYS A 217 -21.90 2.14 22.08
C CYS A 217 -20.49 2.01 22.67
N GLN A 218 -19.91 3.11 23.16
CA GLN A 218 -18.53 3.13 23.67
C GLN A 218 -18.41 2.77 25.16
N GLU A 219 -19.50 2.82 25.93
CA GLU A 219 -19.51 2.62 27.38
C GLU A 219 -20.48 1.54 27.82
N THR A 220 -20.12 0.77 28.85
CA THR A 220 -20.98 -0.29 29.40
C THR A 220 -22.03 0.22 30.40
N GLU A 221 -21.73 1.27 31.14
CA GLU A 221 -22.55 1.78 32.28
C GLU A 221 -23.98 2.24 31.92
N PRO A 222 -24.21 2.87 30.75
CA PRO A 222 -25.55 3.31 30.36
C PRO A 222 -26.51 2.16 30.08
N PHE A 223 -26.01 1.00 29.65
CA PHE A 223 -26.80 -0.13 29.20
C PHE A 223 -27.50 -0.88 30.34
N ILE A 224 -28.77 -1.22 30.13
CA ILE A 224 -29.56 -2.06 31.03
C ILE A 224 -29.39 -3.53 30.57
N ARG A 225 -28.55 -4.31 31.26
CA ARG A 225 -28.19 -5.68 30.87
C ARG A 225 -29.37 -6.57 30.49
N THR A 226 -30.47 -6.53 31.26
CA THR A 226 -31.66 -7.36 30.99
C THR A 226 -32.37 -7.01 29.68
N LEU A 227 -32.24 -5.77 29.19
CA LEU A 227 -32.80 -5.36 27.91
C LEU A 227 -31.86 -5.71 26.75
N VAL A 228 -30.55 -5.74 26.98
CA VAL A 228 -29.52 -5.96 25.96
C VAL A 228 -29.20 -7.44 25.73
N GLN A 229 -29.28 -8.26 26.76
CA GLN A 229 -28.83 -9.65 26.73
C GLN A 229 -29.50 -10.44 25.59
N GLY A 230 -28.67 -11.11 24.78
CA GLY A 230 -29.13 -11.93 23.65
C GLY A 230 -29.73 -11.14 22.47
N LYS A 231 -29.44 -9.84 22.34
CA LYS A 231 -29.90 -9.01 21.21
C LYS A 231 -28.75 -8.54 20.34
N ILE A 232 -29.05 -8.21 19.10
CA ILE A 232 -28.17 -7.41 18.25
C ILE A 232 -28.48 -5.93 18.51
N VAL A 233 -27.48 -5.18 18.98
CA VAL A 233 -27.64 -3.76 19.31
C VAL A 233 -27.33 -2.90 18.08
N ILE A 234 -28.21 -1.95 17.77
CA ILE A 234 -27.99 -0.96 16.71
C ILE A 234 -27.28 0.24 17.33
N CYS A 235 -26.02 0.42 16.93
CA CYS A 235 -25.14 1.52 17.29
C CYS A 235 -25.02 2.50 16.10
N THR A 236 -24.67 3.74 16.35
CA THR A 236 -24.52 4.80 15.35
C THR A 236 -23.04 5.17 15.19
N TYR A 237 -22.57 5.28 13.96
CA TYR A 237 -21.25 5.85 13.63
C TYR A 237 -21.35 7.36 13.74
N THR A 238 -20.84 7.93 14.83
CA THR A 238 -20.87 9.37 15.14
C THR A 238 -19.54 10.06 14.78
N PHE A 239 -19.47 11.38 14.95
CA PHE A 239 -18.25 12.16 14.70
C PHE A 239 -17.06 11.75 15.59
N ASP A 240 -17.33 11.11 16.74
CA ASP A 240 -16.29 10.62 17.66
C ASP A 240 -15.39 9.54 17.04
N PHE A 241 -15.87 8.85 16.00
CA PHE A 241 -15.05 7.90 15.25
C PHE A 241 -14.05 8.61 14.32
N GLU A 242 -14.36 9.83 13.85
CA GLU A 242 -13.47 10.65 13.03
C GLU A 242 -12.41 11.38 13.87
N SER A 243 -12.75 11.73 15.12
CA SER A 243 -11.83 12.38 16.07
C SER A 243 -10.97 11.40 16.88
N GLU A 244 -11.03 10.10 16.56
CA GLU A 244 -10.35 9.00 17.26
C GLU A 244 -10.74 8.85 18.74
N ALA A 245 -11.85 9.47 19.18
CA ALA A 245 -12.39 9.33 20.54
C ALA A 245 -13.22 8.04 20.72
N ALA A 246 -13.73 7.44 19.64
CA ALA A 246 -14.50 6.20 19.63
C ALA A 246 -13.82 5.13 18.76
N SER A 247 -13.98 3.85 19.12
CA SER A 247 -13.46 2.74 18.30
C SER A 247 -14.46 1.59 18.15
N ILE A 248 -14.42 0.89 17.00
CA ILE A 248 -15.26 -0.29 16.75
C ILE A 248 -14.83 -1.48 17.62
N ALA A 249 -13.56 -1.56 18.01
CA ALA A 249 -13.09 -2.54 18.99
C ALA A 249 -13.72 -2.29 20.37
N THR A 250 -13.84 -1.03 20.78
CA THR A 250 -14.54 -0.64 22.00
C THR A 250 -16.03 -0.97 21.92
N VAL A 251 -16.67 -0.79 20.76
CA VAL A 251 -18.06 -1.27 20.55
C VAL A 251 -18.13 -2.78 20.78
N ALA A 252 -17.27 -3.56 20.12
CA ALA A 252 -17.28 -5.02 20.24
C ALA A 252 -17.06 -5.48 21.69
N ASP A 253 -16.12 -4.88 22.42
CA ASP A 253 -15.86 -5.15 23.83
C ASP A 253 -17.05 -4.76 24.73
N THR A 254 -17.65 -3.59 24.50
CA THR A 254 -18.84 -3.12 25.22
C THR A 254 -19.98 -4.11 25.04
N ILE A 255 -20.28 -4.48 23.78
CA ILE A 255 -21.34 -5.41 23.39
C ILE A 255 -21.13 -6.79 24.03
N GLN A 256 -19.89 -7.27 24.05
CA GLN A 256 -19.52 -8.50 24.73
C GLN A 256 -19.76 -8.41 26.25
N LYS A 257 -19.31 -7.33 26.90
CA LYS A 257 -19.44 -7.12 28.36
C LYS A 257 -20.88 -6.94 28.84
N VAL A 258 -21.74 -6.34 28.02
CA VAL A 258 -23.17 -6.18 28.33
C VAL A 258 -24.00 -7.43 28.00
N GLY A 259 -23.39 -8.45 27.39
CA GLY A 259 -24.01 -9.74 27.09
C GLY A 259 -24.91 -9.74 25.85
N ALA A 260 -24.74 -8.77 24.95
CA ALA A 260 -25.42 -8.75 23.66
C ALA A 260 -24.94 -9.89 22.76
N ALA A 261 -25.80 -10.31 21.82
CA ALA A 261 -25.47 -11.32 20.82
C ALA A 261 -24.60 -10.78 19.68
N GLY A 262 -24.60 -9.45 19.48
CA GLY A 262 -23.84 -8.78 18.44
C GLY A 262 -24.21 -7.32 18.28
N PHE A 263 -23.69 -6.67 17.25
CA PHE A 263 -24.01 -5.27 16.96
C PHE A 263 -24.10 -4.96 15.46
N VAL A 264 -24.80 -3.88 15.13
CA VAL A 264 -24.75 -3.27 13.80
C VAL A 264 -24.43 -1.80 13.97
N LEU A 265 -23.43 -1.32 13.24
CA LEU A 265 -23.06 0.09 13.22
C LEU A 265 -23.67 0.76 11.98
N THR A 266 -24.60 1.69 12.19
CA THR A 266 -25.29 2.45 11.14
C THR A 266 -24.70 3.84 10.98
N MET A 267 -24.66 4.38 9.76
CA MET A 267 -24.17 5.75 9.53
C MET A 267 -25.13 6.80 10.11
N ASP A 268 -24.57 7.87 10.66
CA ASP A 268 -25.31 9.07 11.05
C ASP A 268 -25.59 9.94 9.80
N PRO A 269 -26.85 10.35 9.53
CA PRO A 269 -27.18 11.24 8.41
C PRO A 269 -26.48 12.60 8.44
N ASP A 270 -26.02 13.07 9.60
CA ASP A 270 -25.38 14.38 9.75
C ASP A 270 -23.87 14.37 9.44
N ILE A 271 -23.29 13.20 9.14
CA ILE A 271 -21.86 13.04 8.84
C ILE A 271 -21.66 12.83 7.33
N SER A 272 -20.76 13.62 6.73
CA SER A 272 -20.40 13.49 5.32
C SER A 272 -19.86 12.10 5.00
N SER A 273 -20.34 11.53 3.89
CA SER A 273 -20.15 10.15 3.44
C SER A 273 -18.71 9.77 3.03
N GLU A 274 -17.70 10.05 3.85
CA GLU A 274 -16.43 9.34 3.69
C GLU A 274 -16.68 7.86 4.02
N LYS A 275 -16.58 7.00 3.00
CA LYS A 275 -16.59 5.55 3.20
C LYS A 275 -15.60 5.22 4.32
N ILE A 276 -16.09 4.57 5.38
CA ILE A 276 -15.28 4.16 6.54
C ILE A 276 -13.99 3.53 6.03
N LYS A 277 -12.86 4.21 6.27
CA LYS A 277 -11.55 3.82 5.75
C LYS A 277 -11.19 2.43 6.30
N GLY A 278 -10.92 1.47 5.41
CA GLY A 278 -10.20 0.24 5.73
C GLY A 278 -10.92 -0.88 6.51
N ALA A 279 -12.22 -0.81 6.80
CA ALA A 279 -12.82 -1.60 7.88
C ALA A 279 -13.36 -3.01 7.54
N THR A 280 -12.63 -3.85 6.80
CA THR A 280 -12.91 -5.31 6.94
C THR A 280 -12.10 -5.81 8.14
N MET A 281 -12.73 -5.78 9.31
CA MET A 281 -12.09 -6.12 10.58
C MET A 281 -12.64 -7.40 11.19
N THR A 282 -11.80 -8.13 11.92
CA THR A 282 -12.21 -9.28 12.73
C THR A 282 -12.80 -8.81 14.04
N LEU A 283 -14.01 -9.27 14.35
CA LEU A 283 -14.74 -8.91 15.56
C LEU A 283 -14.86 -10.12 16.49
N SER A 284 -14.68 -9.88 17.79
CA SER A 284 -14.84 -10.90 18.86
C SER A 284 -16.29 -11.35 19.04
N VAL A 285 -17.24 -10.53 18.61
CA VAL A 285 -18.68 -10.80 18.59
C VAL A 285 -19.22 -10.61 17.16
N PRO A 286 -20.36 -11.23 16.80
CA PRO A 286 -21.05 -10.90 15.55
C PRO A 286 -21.28 -9.40 15.39
N GLY A 287 -20.72 -8.82 14.34
CA GLY A 287 -20.83 -7.40 14.08
C GLY A 287 -20.78 -7.07 12.60
N LEU A 288 -21.52 -6.03 12.23
CA LEU A 288 -21.62 -5.55 10.86
C LEU A 288 -21.63 -4.03 10.84
N ILE A 289 -20.87 -3.44 9.93
CA ILE A 289 -20.87 -2.01 9.67
C ILE A 289 -21.60 -1.77 8.34
N LEU A 290 -22.67 -0.99 8.36
CA LEU A 290 -23.41 -0.63 7.16
C LEU A 290 -22.82 0.65 6.56
N ASN A 291 -22.15 0.52 5.41
CA ASN A 291 -21.50 1.64 4.71
C ASN A 291 -22.43 2.39 3.74
N SER A 292 -23.74 2.14 3.79
CA SER A 292 -24.75 2.78 2.94
C SER A 292 -25.76 3.49 3.82
N MET A 293 -26.04 4.75 3.49
CA MET A 293 -27.05 5.56 4.17
C MET A 293 -28.45 4.99 3.92
N GLU A 294 -28.69 4.47 2.72
CA GLU A 294 -29.94 3.81 2.33
C GLU A 294 -30.17 2.55 3.18
N ALA A 295 -29.14 1.71 3.31
CA ALA A 295 -29.21 0.50 4.14
C ALA A 295 -29.36 0.84 5.65
N SER A 296 -28.66 1.86 6.12
CA SER A 296 -28.74 2.33 7.51
C SER A 296 -30.15 2.84 7.85
N THR A 297 -30.72 3.67 6.98
CA THR A 297 -32.08 4.20 7.11
C THR A 297 -33.11 3.08 7.05
N ALA A 298 -33.02 2.17 6.08
CA ALA A 298 -33.96 1.05 5.94
C ALA A 298 -33.93 0.08 7.14
N LEU A 299 -32.75 -0.19 7.71
CA LEU A 299 -32.62 -0.97 8.94
C LEU A 299 -33.32 -0.28 10.11
N ARG A 300 -33.16 1.04 10.23
CA ARG A 300 -33.77 1.84 11.30
C ARG A 300 -35.29 1.88 11.18
N GLU A 301 -35.83 2.01 9.97
CA GLU A 301 -37.26 1.94 9.68
C GLU A 301 -37.85 0.57 10.02
N TYR A 302 -37.18 -0.51 9.63
CA TYR A 302 -37.58 -1.87 10.00
C TYR A 302 -37.60 -2.06 11.53
N TYR A 303 -36.57 -1.58 12.22
CA TYR A 303 -36.51 -1.63 13.68
C TYR A 303 -37.68 -0.87 14.33
N ASN A 304 -37.91 0.38 13.91
CA ASN A 304 -38.94 1.24 14.50
C ASN A 304 -40.35 0.70 14.25
N SER A 305 -40.65 0.21 13.04
CA SER A 305 -41.95 -0.38 12.71
C SER A 305 -42.27 -1.66 13.48
N ASN A 306 -41.24 -2.36 13.97
CA ASN A 306 -41.37 -3.61 14.73
C ASN A 306 -41.05 -3.44 16.22
N THR A 307 -40.95 -2.21 16.72
CA THR A 307 -40.75 -1.90 18.15
C THR A 307 -42.02 -1.32 18.73
N LEU A 308 -42.60 -2.01 19.72
CA LEU A 308 -43.75 -1.47 20.44
C LEU A 308 -43.27 -0.42 21.44
N ARG A 309 -43.83 0.79 21.35
CA ARG A 309 -43.48 1.92 22.22
C ARG A 309 -44.66 2.32 23.10
N SER A 310 -44.34 2.83 24.30
CA SER A 310 -45.31 3.46 25.19
C SER A 310 -45.74 4.83 24.65
N ARG A 311 -46.76 5.44 25.27
CA ARG A 311 -47.15 6.83 24.98
C ARG A 311 -46.02 7.85 25.21
N SER A 312 -45.04 7.52 26.05
CA SER A 312 -43.87 8.35 26.32
C SER A 312 -42.69 8.04 25.38
N GLY A 313 -42.90 7.25 24.32
CA GLY A 313 -41.87 6.87 23.35
C GLY A 313 -40.93 5.74 23.77
N ARG A 314 -41.05 5.22 25.01
CA ARG A 314 -40.16 4.17 25.54
C ARG A 314 -40.47 2.80 24.91
N ALA A 315 -39.44 2.09 24.45
CA ALA A 315 -39.60 0.72 23.96
C ALA A 315 -40.11 -0.23 25.06
N ILE A 316 -41.17 -0.97 24.76
CA ILE A 316 -41.81 -1.99 25.63
C ILE A 316 -41.46 -3.39 25.13
N SER A 317 -41.41 -3.60 23.81
CA SER A 317 -41.15 -4.91 23.20
C SER A 317 -40.38 -4.77 21.89
N PHE A 318 -39.35 -5.60 21.75
CA PHE A 318 -38.45 -5.67 20.59
C PHE A 318 -38.83 -6.86 19.72
N ARG A 319 -39.63 -6.65 18.66
CA ARG A 319 -40.09 -7.74 17.76
C ARG A 319 -39.27 -7.85 16.48
N ALA A 320 -38.53 -6.79 16.14
CA ALA A 320 -37.58 -6.82 15.03
C ALA A 320 -36.54 -7.91 15.30
N THR A 321 -36.33 -8.82 14.34
CA THR A 321 -35.26 -9.83 14.42
C THR A 321 -34.32 -9.73 13.23
N ALA A 322 -33.07 -10.17 13.41
CA ALA A 322 -32.07 -10.25 12.36
C ALA A 322 -31.01 -11.31 12.66
N LYS A 323 -30.26 -11.72 11.63
CA LYS A 323 -29.04 -12.52 11.77
C LYS A 323 -27.91 -11.87 10.99
N ILE A 324 -26.68 -11.91 11.52
CA ILE A 324 -25.48 -11.39 10.86
C ILE A 324 -24.71 -12.59 10.31
N LEU A 325 -24.33 -12.55 9.04
CA LEU A 325 -23.54 -13.62 8.42
C LEU A 325 -22.09 -13.59 8.93
N ASP A 326 -21.35 -14.66 8.65
CA ASP A 326 -19.96 -14.76 9.11
C ASP A 326 -19.07 -13.70 8.43
N GLY A 327 -19.21 -13.53 7.12
CA GLY A 327 -18.40 -12.61 6.33
C GLY A 327 -17.00 -13.14 5.98
N ARG A 328 -16.52 -14.21 6.63
CA ARG A 328 -15.20 -14.82 6.33
C ARG A 328 -15.15 -15.67 5.06
N GLN A 329 -16.30 -15.98 4.45
CA GLN A 329 -16.31 -16.64 3.15
C GLN A 329 -15.86 -15.66 2.07
N ALA A 330 -14.66 -15.91 1.54
CA ALA A 330 -14.15 -15.13 0.42
C ALA A 330 -15.01 -15.39 -0.83
N SER A 331 -15.32 -14.31 -1.53
CA SER A 331 -15.81 -14.31 -2.91
C SER A 331 -14.75 -13.71 -3.82
N TYR A 332 -14.75 -14.09 -5.09
CA TYR A 332 -13.77 -13.65 -6.07
C TYR A 332 -14.47 -12.94 -7.22
N ASN A 333 -13.91 -11.83 -7.68
CA ASN A 333 -14.41 -11.10 -8.83
C ASN A 333 -13.39 -11.12 -9.97
N SER A 334 -13.88 -11.05 -11.21
CA SER A 334 -13.05 -11.11 -12.42
C SER A 334 -12.59 -9.74 -12.91
N GLN A 335 -12.93 -8.65 -12.22
CA GLN A 335 -12.62 -7.28 -12.66
C GLN A 335 -11.29 -6.76 -12.07
N ASP A 336 -10.77 -7.42 -11.04
CA ASP A 336 -9.49 -7.11 -10.41
C ASP A 336 -8.29 -7.70 -11.18
N PRO A 337 -7.07 -7.14 -11.01
CA PRO A 337 -6.73 -6.00 -10.15
C PRO A 337 -7.18 -4.65 -10.72
N VAL A 338 -7.53 -3.75 -9.80
CA VAL A 338 -7.79 -2.34 -10.08
C VAL A 338 -6.86 -1.50 -9.22
N VAL A 339 -6.34 -0.38 -9.73
CA VAL A 339 -5.57 0.58 -8.91
C VAL A 339 -6.46 1.11 -7.80
N ALA A 340 -6.04 0.95 -6.55
CA ALA A 340 -6.82 1.39 -5.39
C ALA A 340 -6.97 2.92 -5.38
N SER A 341 -8.13 3.42 -4.94
CA SER A 341 -8.42 4.86 -4.95
C SER A 341 -7.41 5.66 -4.14
N TYR A 342 -7.02 5.16 -2.97
CA TYR A 342 -6.03 5.82 -2.11
C TYR A 342 -4.60 5.78 -2.66
N SER A 343 -4.27 4.88 -3.60
CA SER A 343 -2.90 4.78 -4.09
C SER A 343 -2.48 6.10 -4.72
N SER A 344 -1.41 6.71 -4.22
CA SER A 344 -0.89 7.97 -4.76
C SER A 344 -0.50 7.83 -6.24
N ARG A 345 -0.71 8.90 -7.00
CA ARG A 345 -0.55 8.96 -8.47
C ARG A 345 0.59 9.90 -8.86
N GLY A 346 1.23 9.58 -9.98
CA GLY A 346 2.11 10.52 -10.68
C GLY A 346 1.33 11.68 -11.32
N PRO A 347 1.99 12.55 -12.11
CA PRO A 347 3.42 12.56 -12.43
C PRO A 347 4.29 12.81 -11.19
N ASP A 348 5.57 12.46 -11.30
CA ASP A 348 6.57 12.79 -10.27
C ASP A 348 6.86 14.29 -10.24
N VAL A 349 7.32 14.78 -9.09
CA VAL A 349 7.62 16.21 -8.87
C VAL A 349 9.08 16.45 -8.55
N ASN A 350 9.60 17.52 -9.13
CA ASN A 350 10.95 18.00 -8.90
C ASN A 350 11.05 18.82 -7.60
N ASN A 351 10.05 19.61 -7.23
CA ASN A 351 10.18 20.54 -6.10
C ASN A 351 8.83 20.91 -5.47
N ALA A 352 8.86 21.73 -4.41
CA ALA A 352 7.67 22.17 -3.68
C ALA A 352 6.72 23.07 -4.51
N LEU A 353 7.14 23.54 -5.69
CA LEU A 353 6.27 24.25 -6.65
C LEU A 353 5.50 23.28 -7.55
N LEU A 354 5.69 21.97 -7.37
CA LEU A 354 5.08 20.90 -8.16
C LEU A 354 5.50 20.90 -9.64
N ASP A 355 6.69 21.45 -9.94
CA ASP A 355 7.29 21.29 -11.26
C ASP A 355 7.47 19.80 -11.55
N THR A 356 7.06 19.34 -12.73
CA THR A 356 7.06 17.90 -13.03
C THR A 356 8.44 17.39 -13.42
N ALA A 357 8.76 16.17 -13.00
CA ALA A 357 10.04 15.53 -13.29
C ALA A 357 9.95 14.53 -14.46
N ASP A 358 11.06 14.38 -15.19
CA ASP A 358 11.25 13.36 -16.24
C ASP A 358 11.47 11.94 -15.67
N VAL A 359 10.70 11.55 -14.65
CA VAL A 359 10.78 10.23 -14.00
C VAL A 359 9.38 9.66 -13.87
N LEU A 360 9.21 8.40 -14.27
CA LEU A 360 7.93 7.72 -14.09
C LEU A 360 7.78 7.30 -12.62
N LYS A 361 6.71 7.78 -11.99
CA LYS A 361 6.23 7.30 -10.69
C LYS A 361 4.72 7.03 -10.71
N PRO A 362 4.23 6.00 -10.00
CA PRO A 362 5.00 4.95 -9.33
C PRO A 362 5.78 4.08 -10.33
N ASN A 363 6.67 3.19 -9.87
CA ASN A 363 7.45 2.33 -10.77
C ASN A 363 6.67 1.06 -11.15
N ILE A 364 5.95 0.48 -10.19
CA ILE A 364 5.25 -0.79 -10.33
C ILE A 364 4.06 -0.85 -9.37
N MET A 365 3.14 -1.78 -9.60
CA MET A 365 1.98 -2.04 -8.75
C MET A 365 2.01 -3.44 -8.16
N ALA A 366 1.52 -3.58 -6.92
CA ALA A 366 1.33 -4.86 -6.26
C ALA A 366 0.03 -4.88 -5.43
N PRO A 367 -0.44 -6.05 -4.96
CA PRO A 367 -1.59 -6.15 -4.07
C PRO A 367 -1.38 -5.35 -2.79
N GLY A 368 -2.30 -4.41 -2.52
CA GLY A 368 -2.20 -3.52 -1.37
C GLY A 368 -3.51 -3.29 -0.63
N SER A 369 -4.66 -3.73 -1.15
CA SER A 369 -5.95 -3.59 -0.45
C SER A 369 -6.38 -4.92 0.17
N SER A 370 -6.83 -4.86 1.42
CA SER A 370 -7.34 -6.03 2.17
C SER A 370 -6.35 -7.20 2.17
N ILE A 371 -5.12 -6.91 2.62
CA ILE A 371 -4.04 -7.88 2.79
C ILE A 371 -4.04 -8.42 4.21
N TRP A 372 -4.11 -9.75 4.35
CA TRP A 372 -3.95 -10.43 5.62
C TRP A 372 -2.48 -10.52 5.98
N ALA A 373 -2.13 -10.04 7.16
CA ALA A 373 -0.77 -10.17 7.72
C ALA A 373 -0.82 -10.33 9.24
N SER A 374 0.29 -10.79 9.81
CA SER A 374 0.47 -10.88 11.26
C SER A 374 0.28 -9.52 11.92
N TRP A 375 -0.37 -9.51 13.09
CA TRP A 375 -0.57 -8.33 13.92
C TRP A 375 -0.22 -8.65 15.37
N SER A 376 0.25 -7.65 16.11
CA SER A 376 0.51 -7.82 17.53
C SER A 376 -0.79 -7.59 18.32
N PRO A 377 -1.26 -8.57 19.13
CA PRO A 377 -2.43 -8.38 20.00
C PRO A 377 -2.28 -7.20 20.96
N ASN A 378 -1.04 -6.89 21.34
CA ASN A 378 -0.69 -5.82 22.27
C ASN A 378 -0.27 -4.53 21.54
N SER A 379 -0.49 -4.43 20.23
CA SER A 379 -0.20 -3.21 19.46
C SER A 379 -0.99 -2.03 20.00
N GLU A 380 -0.32 -0.90 20.19
CA GLU A 380 -0.95 0.40 20.45
C GLU A 380 -1.29 1.16 19.15
N GLY A 381 -0.94 0.60 17.98
CA GLY A 381 -1.05 1.30 16.70
C GLY A 381 -2.49 1.50 16.22
N ASP A 382 -3.15 0.41 15.82
CA ASP A 382 -4.54 0.43 15.37
C ASP A 382 -5.42 -0.15 16.47
N GLN A 383 -6.18 0.74 17.14
CA GLN A 383 -7.06 0.37 18.25
C GLN A 383 -8.21 -0.55 17.78
N TYR A 384 -8.61 -0.48 16.50
CA TYR A 384 -9.69 -1.29 15.93
C TYR A 384 -9.32 -2.78 15.82
N ILE A 385 -8.03 -3.11 15.88
CA ILE A 385 -7.51 -4.48 15.67
C ILE A 385 -6.74 -4.98 16.90
N LYS A 386 -6.84 -4.25 18.01
CA LYS A 386 -6.24 -4.64 19.29
C LYS A 386 -6.78 -5.99 19.76
N GLY A 387 -5.89 -6.84 20.30
CA GLY A 387 -6.20 -8.21 20.72
C GLY A 387 -6.13 -9.25 19.59
N GLN A 388 -5.96 -8.85 18.32
CA GLN A 388 -5.89 -9.77 17.20
C GLN A 388 -4.45 -10.18 16.85
N ASN A 389 -4.26 -11.44 16.44
CA ASN A 389 -2.98 -11.97 15.95
C ASN A 389 -2.76 -11.72 14.44
N PHE A 390 -3.81 -11.38 13.72
CA PHE A 390 -3.79 -11.08 12.30
C PHE A 390 -4.70 -9.89 12.02
N ALA A 391 -4.29 -9.07 11.06
CA ALA A 391 -5.01 -7.90 10.64
C ALA A 391 -5.20 -7.94 9.12
N LEU A 392 -6.34 -7.42 8.68
CA LEU A 392 -6.65 -7.20 7.28
C LEU A 392 -6.53 -5.71 7.00
N LEU A 393 -5.44 -5.30 6.37
CA LEU A 393 -5.10 -3.87 6.18
C LEU A 393 -5.00 -3.50 4.71
N SER A 394 -5.16 -2.20 4.44
CA SER A 394 -5.04 -1.63 3.11
C SER A 394 -4.06 -0.47 3.11
N GLY A 395 -3.23 -0.38 2.07
CA GLY A 395 -2.28 0.70 1.87
C GLY A 395 -1.20 0.33 0.86
N THR A 396 -0.55 1.36 0.30
CA THR A 396 0.72 1.14 -0.42
C THR A 396 1.78 0.53 0.50
N SER A 397 1.67 0.77 1.82
CA SER A 397 2.41 0.09 2.88
C SER A 397 2.32 -1.44 2.85
N MET A 398 1.22 -2.01 2.36
CA MET A 398 1.03 -3.46 2.21
C MET A 398 1.52 -3.97 0.86
N ALA A 399 1.50 -3.12 -0.17
CA ALA A 399 2.05 -3.45 -1.50
C ALA A 399 3.59 -3.50 -1.51
N THR A 400 4.24 -2.58 -0.79
CA THR A 400 5.71 -2.50 -0.68
C THR A 400 6.39 -3.83 -0.29
N PRO A 401 6.00 -4.53 0.80
CA PRO A 401 6.63 -5.79 1.17
C PRO A 401 6.44 -6.92 0.15
N HIS A 402 5.37 -6.90 -0.66
CA HIS A 402 5.24 -7.86 -1.77
C HIS A 402 6.37 -7.68 -2.78
N ILE A 403 6.63 -6.44 -3.22
CA ILE A 403 7.73 -6.14 -4.15
C ILE A 403 9.09 -6.44 -3.51
N ALA A 404 9.28 -6.13 -2.23
CA ALA A 404 10.52 -6.45 -1.53
C ALA A 404 10.78 -7.97 -1.48
N GLY A 405 9.76 -8.78 -1.17
CA GLY A 405 9.86 -10.24 -1.18
C GLY A 405 10.14 -10.81 -2.57
N ILE A 406 9.46 -10.31 -3.61
CA ILE A 406 9.72 -10.73 -5.00
C ILE A 406 11.14 -10.37 -5.42
N ALA A 407 11.60 -9.17 -5.07
CA ALA A 407 12.96 -8.75 -5.35
C ALA A 407 13.99 -9.62 -4.62
N ALA A 408 13.70 -10.11 -3.40
CA ALA A 408 14.57 -11.06 -2.69
C ALA A 408 14.69 -12.37 -3.46
N LEU A 409 13.59 -12.93 -3.95
CA LEU A 409 13.61 -14.14 -4.78
C LEU A 409 14.39 -13.94 -6.08
N ILE A 410 14.25 -12.77 -6.73
CA ILE A 410 15.04 -12.44 -7.93
C ILE A 410 16.52 -12.33 -7.58
N LYS A 411 16.88 -11.68 -6.46
CA LYS A 411 18.26 -11.56 -5.98
C LYS A 411 18.87 -12.91 -5.63
N GLN A 412 18.11 -13.80 -5.00
CA GLN A 412 18.51 -15.18 -4.72
C GLN A 412 18.86 -15.92 -6.00
N LYS A 413 18.00 -15.82 -7.02
CA LYS A 413 18.26 -16.43 -8.34
C LYS A 413 19.42 -15.77 -9.09
N HIS A 414 19.57 -14.46 -8.94
CA HIS A 414 20.57 -13.65 -9.63
C HIS A 414 21.43 -12.81 -8.66
N PRO A 415 22.34 -13.43 -7.88
CA PRO A 415 23.06 -12.74 -6.81
C PRO A 415 23.90 -11.54 -7.27
N GLY A 416 24.39 -11.56 -8.52
CA GLY A 416 25.19 -10.50 -9.11
C GLY A 416 24.39 -9.32 -9.68
N TRP A 417 23.06 -9.35 -9.64
CA TRP A 417 22.24 -8.26 -10.17
C TRP A 417 22.27 -7.05 -9.23
N SER A 418 22.39 -5.86 -9.84
CA SER A 418 22.29 -4.58 -9.14
C SER A 418 20.83 -4.25 -8.80
N PRO A 419 20.57 -3.32 -7.86
CA PRO A 419 19.21 -2.83 -7.60
C PRO A 419 18.45 -2.45 -8.87
N ALA A 420 19.07 -1.65 -9.74
CA ALA A 420 18.45 -1.23 -10.99
C ALA A 420 18.12 -2.40 -11.94
N ALA A 421 18.93 -3.46 -11.95
CA ALA A 421 18.66 -4.65 -12.75
C ALA A 421 17.41 -5.40 -12.24
N ILE A 422 17.26 -5.52 -10.92
CA ILE A 422 16.10 -6.18 -10.29
C ILE A 422 14.82 -5.36 -10.52
N THR A 423 14.88 -4.05 -10.30
CA THR A 423 13.77 -3.14 -10.64
C THR A 423 13.41 -3.23 -12.12
N SER A 424 14.42 -3.29 -13.00
CA SER A 424 14.20 -3.43 -14.44
C SER A 424 13.49 -4.73 -14.80
N ALA A 425 13.88 -5.85 -14.20
CA ALA A 425 13.25 -7.12 -14.46
C ALA A 425 11.77 -7.06 -14.08
N MET A 426 11.45 -6.59 -12.87
CA MET A 426 10.07 -6.46 -12.41
C MET A 426 9.22 -5.51 -13.27
N MET A 427 9.76 -4.36 -13.66
CA MET A 427 9.03 -3.37 -14.46
C MET A 427 8.76 -3.87 -15.89
N THR A 428 9.79 -4.39 -16.57
CA THR A 428 9.68 -4.73 -18.00
C THR A 428 8.78 -5.95 -18.28
N THR A 429 8.56 -6.78 -17.26
CA THR A 429 7.72 -7.98 -17.35
C THR A 429 6.37 -7.83 -16.64
N ALA A 430 6.05 -6.63 -16.16
CA ALA A 430 4.79 -6.37 -15.47
C ALA A 430 3.59 -6.52 -16.43
N ASP A 431 2.46 -6.96 -15.88
CA ASP A 431 1.22 -7.14 -16.62
C ASP A 431 0.40 -5.84 -16.60
N VAL A 432 -0.12 -5.44 -17.76
CA VAL A 432 -0.92 -4.21 -17.96
C VAL A 432 -2.41 -4.50 -18.14
N THR A 433 -2.79 -5.78 -18.09
CA THR A 433 -4.16 -6.27 -18.22
C THR A 433 -4.59 -7.01 -16.97
N ASN A 434 -5.90 -7.09 -16.72
CA ASN A 434 -6.41 -8.00 -15.72
C ASN A 434 -6.24 -9.47 -16.18
N GLY A 435 -5.95 -10.36 -15.23
CA GLY A 435 -5.61 -11.76 -15.53
C GLY A 435 -6.79 -12.61 -16.04
N TYR A 436 -8.02 -12.13 -15.87
CA TYR A 436 -9.23 -12.90 -16.17
C TYR A 436 -9.86 -12.59 -17.54
N SER A 437 -9.79 -11.34 -18.02
CA SER A 437 -10.44 -10.93 -19.28
C SER A 437 -9.49 -10.29 -20.28
N SER A 438 -8.17 -10.26 -20.00
CA SER A 438 -7.17 -9.57 -20.82
C SER A 438 -7.54 -8.10 -21.12
N THR A 439 -8.39 -7.50 -20.30
CA THR A 439 -8.78 -6.10 -20.44
C THR A 439 -7.77 -5.22 -19.72
N PRO A 440 -7.53 -3.97 -20.18
CA PRO A 440 -6.61 -3.06 -19.51
C PRO A 440 -6.93 -2.90 -18.02
N ILE A 441 -5.90 -2.72 -17.19
CA ILE A 441 -6.07 -2.40 -15.78
C ILE A 441 -6.87 -1.11 -15.66
N LEU A 442 -7.82 -1.09 -14.72
CA LEU A 442 -8.63 0.07 -14.39
C LEU A 442 -8.11 0.74 -13.12
N ALA A 443 -8.49 1.98 -12.89
CA ALA A 443 -8.18 2.75 -11.69
C ALA A 443 -9.47 3.21 -11.00
N GLN A 444 -9.53 3.05 -9.68
CA GLN A 444 -10.59 3.62 -8.87
C GLN A 444 -10.39 5.13 -8.74
N GLN A 445 -11.39 5.88 -9.19
CA GLN A 445 -11.59 7.30 -8.91
C GLN A 445 -12.68 7.45 -7.83
N THR A 446 -12.97 8.66 -7.37
CA THR A 446 -13.92 8.93 -6.27
C THR A 446 -15.26 8.20 -6.45
N ASN A 447 -15.83 8.23 -7.67
CA ASN A 447 -17.16 7.67 -7.96
C ASN A 447 -17.22 6.77 -9.21
N GLN A 448 -16.09 6.41 -9.81
CA GLN A 448 -16.07 5.63 -11.05
C GLN A 448 -14.77 4.85 -11.25
N LEU A 449 -14.80 3.89 -12.18
CA LEU A 449 -13.60 3.23 -12.70
C LEU A 449 -13.22 3.87 -14.03
N THR A 450 -11.95 4.22 -14.20
CA THR A 450 -11.40 4.74 -15.46
C THR A 450 -10.27 3.84 -15.94
N PRO A 451 -9.94 3.82 -17.25
CA PRO A 451 -8.70 3.20 -17.72
C PRO A 451 -7.52 3.73 -16.93
N ALA A 452 -6.68 2.84 -16.40
CA ALA A 452 -5.50 3.24 -15.66
C ALA A 452 -4.37 3.63 -16.62
N THR A 453 -3.56 4.56 -16.18
CA THR A 453 -2.40 5.11 -16.88
C THR A 453 -1.11 4.65 -16.21
N PRO A 454 0.05 4.80 -16.87
CA PRO A 454 1.35 4.65 -16.24
C PRO A 454 1.55 5.49 -14.97
N PHE A 455 0.88 6.63 -14.80
CA PHE A 455 0.94 7.39 -13.53
C PHE A 455 0.13 6.78 -12.39
N ASP A 456 -0.70 5.77 -12.68
CA ASP A 456 -1.48 5.05 -11.68
C ASP A 456 -0.77 3.79 -11.19
N PHE A 457 -0.20 3.00 -12.11
CA PHE A 457 0.40 1.69 -11.82
C PHE A 457 1.89 1.56 -12.17
N GLY A 458 2.50 2.59 -12.76
CA GLY A 458 3.87 2.53 -13.28
C GLY A 458 3.96 1.65 -14.52
N ALA A 459 4.77 0.59 -14.45
CA ALA A 459 4.91 -0.38 -15.53
C ALA A 459 3.78 -1.44 -15.58
N GLY A 460 3.03 -1.62 -14.49
CA GLY A 460 1.93 -2.58 -14.40
C GLY A 460 1.90 -3.35 -13.07
N LEU A 461 1.05 -4.38 -12.99
CA LEU A 461 1.07 -5.35 -11.90
C LEU A 461 2.32 -6.23 -12.00
N VAL A 462 3.04 -6.39 -10.90
CA VAL A 462 4.20 -7.28 -10.84
C VAL A 462 3.85 -8.72 -11.24
N ASN A 463 4.69 -9.31 -12.11
CA ASN A 463 4.63 -10.73 -12.47
C ASN A 463 5.93 -11.43 -12.05
N PRO A 464 5.96 -12.10 -10.88
CA PRO A 464 7.18 -12.70 -10.35
C PRO A 464 7.80 -13.75 -11.27
N SER A 465 6.97 -14.60 -11.87
CA SER A 465 7.40 -15.70 -12.72
C SER A 465 8.14 -15.22 -13.96
N ARG A 466 7.66 -14.13 -14.58
CA ARG A 466 8.34 -13.51 -15.73
C ARG A 466 9.55 -12.69 -15.31
N ALA A 467 9.50 -12.03 -14.16
CA ALA A 467 10.60 -11.19 -13.68
C ALA A 467 11.88 -11.97 -13.33
N ILE A 468 11.77 -13.29 -13.09
CA ILE A 468 12.94 -14.16 -12.88
C ILE A 468 13.75 -14.34 -14.18
N ASP A 469 13.13 -14.31 -15.35
CA ASP A 469 13.81 -14.40 -16.65
C ASP A 469 13.25 -13.34 -17.62
N PRO A 470 13.69 -12.08 -17.49
CA PRO A 470 13.11 -10.96 -18.24
C PRO A 470 13.65 -10.85 -19.68
N GLY A 471 14.63 -11.66 -20.08
CA GLY A 471 15.37 -11.52 -21.34
C GLY A 471 16.33 -10.33 -21.35
N LEU A 472 15.81 -9.10 -21.30
CA LEU A 472 16.60 -7.87 -21.25
C LEU A 472 16.39 -7.09 -19.95
N ILE A 473 17.46 -6.46 -19.47
CA ILE A 473 17.42 -5.49 -18.37
C ILE A 473 18.10 -4.17 -18.72
N PHE A 474 17.63 -3.11 -18.09
CA PHE A 474 18.20 -1.77 -18.09
C PHE A 474 19.01 -1.57 -16.81
N LYS A 475 20.33 -1.36 -16.97
CA LYS A 475 21.23 -1.17 -15.83
C LYS A 475 21.49 0.32 -15.60
N ALA A 476 21.34 0.76 -14.36
CA ALA A 476 21.83 2.04 -13.88
C ALA A 476 22.93 1.83 -12.82
N THR A 477 23.79 2.83 -12.67
CA THR A 477 24.90 2.85 -11.69
C THR A 477 24.89 4.19 -10.98
N PHE A 478 25.63 4.31 -9.88
CA PHE A 478 25.78 5.59 -9.16
C PHE A 478 26.14 6.76 -10.07
N LYS A 479 27.02 6.55 -11.06
CA LYS A 479 27.38 7.58 -12.06
C LYS A 479 26.17 8.07 -12.87
N HIS A 480 25.25 7.18 -13.23
CA HIS A 480 24.03 7.55 -13.95
C HIS A 480 23.08 8.37 -13.07
N TYR A 481 22.97 8.06 -11.77
CA TYR A 481 22.18 8.85 -10.84
C TYR A 481 22.78 10.24 -10.56
N VAL A 482 24.12 10.35 -10.48
CA VAL A 482 24.79 11.66 -10.40
C VAL A 482 24.53 12.48 -11.66
N LEU A 483 24.64 11.86 -12.85
CA LEU A 483 24.29 12.52 -14.12
C LEU A 483 22.83 13.00 -14.13
N PHE A 484 21.90 12.19 -13.63
CA PHE A 484 20.51 12.59 -13.47
C PHE A 484 20.40 13.85 -12.58
N LEU A 485 21.01 13.85 -11.39
CA LEU A 485 20.96 15.00 -10.47
C LEU A 485 21.54 16.28 -11.08
N CYS A 486 22.61 16.16 -11.85
CA CYS A 486 23.20 17.27 -12.60
C CYS A 486 22.31 17.82 -13.74
N SER A 487 21.29 17.07 -14.14
CA SER A 487 20.34 17.44 -15.19
C SER A 487 19.01 17.97 -14.66
N VAL A 488 18.79 17.93 -13.34
CA VAL A 488 17.55 18.37 -12.71
C VAL A 488 17.43 19.89 -12.81
N PRO A 489 16.32 20.43 -13.36
CA PRO A 489 16.09 21.87 -13.39
C PRO A 489 16.11 22.49 -11.99
N GLY A 490 16.79 23.62 -11.84
CA GLY A 490 16.92 24.32 -10.56
C GLY A 490 17.99 23.76 -9.60
N VAL A 491 18.68 22.68 -9.97
CA VAL A 491 19.77 22.11 -9.16
C VAL A 491 21.13 22.56 -9.67
N ASP A 492 21.92 23.20 -8.80
CA ASP A 492 23.27 23.64 -9.11
C ASP A 492 24.34 22.58 -8.79
N GLU A 493 25.50 22.68 -9.45
CA GLU A 493 26.61 21.73 -9.28
C GLU A 493 27.14 21.68 -7.83
N MET A 494 27.16 22.80 -7.10
CA MET A 494 27.63 22.80 -5.71
C MET A 494 26.67 22.04 -4.80
N SER A 495 25.36 22.16 -5.04
CA SER A 495 24.35 21.37 -4.34
C SER A 495 24.54 19.87 -4.58
N VAL A 496 24.76 19.45 -5.83
CA VAL A 496 25.09 18.04 -6.14
C VAL A 496 26.38 17.61 -5.44
N ARG A 497 27.46 18.39 -5.57
CA ARG A 497 28.75 18.07 -4.95
C ARG A 497 28.66 17.96 -3.43
N ARG A 498 27.87 18.82 -2.78
CA ARG A 498 27.60 18.75 -1.33
C ARG A 498 26.81 17.50 -0.96
N ALA A 499 25.85 17.11 -1.79
CA ALA A 499 24.95 16.00 -1.51
C ALA A 499 25.59 14.62 -1.73
N VAL A 500 26.35 14.44 -2.82
CA VAL A 500 26.92 13.14 -3.23
C VAL A 500 28.44 13.06 -3.14
N GLY A 501 29.13 14.16 -2.84
CA GLY A 501 30.59 14.24 -2.71
C GLY A 501 31.37 14.32 -4.04
N VAL A 502 30.67 14.26 -5.18
CA VAL A 502 31.26 14.31 -6.52
C VAL A 502 30.60 15.41 -7.36
N GLY A 503 31.39 16.12 -8.16
CA GLY A 503 30.91 17.20 -9.04
C GLY A 503 30.29 16.70 -10.33
N CYS A 504 29.66 17.63 -11.07
CA CYS A 504 29.03 17.33 -12.34
C CYS A 504 30.10 17.24 -13.45
N PRO A 505 29.98 16.30 -14.40
CA PRO A 505 30.96 16.18 -15.48
C PRO A 505 30.90 17.37 -16.44
N SER A 506 32.07 17.95 -16.75
CA SER A 506 32.22 19.23 -17.46
C SER A 506 31.78 19.23 -18.93
N LYS A 507 31.39 18.09 -19.52
CA LYS A 507 31.29 17.92 -20.99
C LYS A 507 29.96 17.43 -21.56
N LYS A 508 28.85 17.33 -20.81
CA LYS A 508 27.55 16.98 -21.42
C LYS A 508 26.36 17.66 -20.76
N LYS A 509 25.50 18.31 -21.57
CA LYS A 509 24.09 18.54 -21.25
C LYS A 509 23.35 17.22 -21.42
N ALA A 510 23.22 16.46 -20.34
CA ALA A 510 22.28 15.34 -20.28
C ALA A 510 20.91 15.86 -19.84
N TRP A 511 19.86 15.10 -20.12
CA TRP A 511 18.53 15.33 -19.59
C TRP A 511 18.18 14.28 -18.54
N CYS A 512 17.29 14.61 -17.62
CA CYS A 512 16.76 13.65 -16.65
C CYS A 512 16.21 12.38 -17.34
N SER A 513 15.50 12.56 -18.47
CA SER A 513 14.99 11.48 -19.33
C SER A 513 16.05 10.54 -19.93
N ASP A 514 17.34 10.90 -19.92
CA ASP A 514 18.44 10.04 -20.39
C ASP A 514 18.84 8.94 -19.39
N LEU A 515 18.31 8.96 -18.16
CA LEU A 515 18.56 7.90 -17.19
C LEU A 515 18.15 6.54 -17.78
N ASN A 516 19.04 5.55 -17.68
CA ASN A 516 18.83 4.22 -18.24
C ASN A 516 17.86 3.36 -17.39
N THR A 517 16.62 3.82 -17.29
CA THR A 517 15.50 3.19 -16.60
C THR A 517 14.54 2.55 -17.63
N PRO A 518 13.80 1.49 -17.29
CA PRO A 518 12.82 0.83 -18.17
C PRO A 518 11.53 1.65 -18.36
N SER A 519 11.62 2.97 -18.49
CA SER A 519 10.51 3.86 -18.83
C SER A 519 11.05 5.12 -19.50
N VAL A 520 10.19 5.88 -20.17
CA VAL A 520 10.51 7.20 -20.71
C VAL A 520 9.41 8.18 -20.29
N THR A 521 9.77 9.13 -19.44
CA THR A 521 8.92 10.27 -19.09
C THR A 521 9.57 11.53 -19.64
N ILE A 522 8.81 12.34 -20.37
CA ILE A 522 9.23 13.66 -20.83
C ILE A 522 8.15 14.65 -20.41
N SER A 523 8.44 15.47 -19.41
CA SER A 523 7.51 16.45 -18.85
C SER A 523 7.30 17.68 -19.72
N ASN A 524 8.19 17.89 -20.69
CA ASN A 524 8.04 18.95 -21.68
C ASN A 524 8.75 18.62 -23.00
N LEU A 525 8.00 18.08 -23.97
CA LEU A 525 8.50 17.81 -25.32
C LEU A 525 8.19 18.99 -26.25
N VAL A 526 9.25 19.65 -26.74
CA VAL A 526 9.19 20.67 -27.79
C VAL A 526 10.02 20.21 -28.98
N GLY A 527 9.39 20.03 -30.14
CA GLY A 527 10.06 19.56 -31.35
C GLY A 527 10.39 18.07 -31.29
N SER A 528 11.67 17.71 -31.09
CA SER A 528 12.12 16.31 -31.08
C SER A 528 13.11 16.01 -29.96
N ARG A 529 13.10 14.77 -29.47
CA ARG A 529 14.00 14.29 -28.43
C ARG A 529 14.51 12.88 -28.72
N ASN A 530 15.83 12.73 -28.68
CA ASN A 530 16.50 11.42 -28.78
C ASN A 530 16.85 10.87 -27.39
N VAL A 531 16.15 9.84 -26.96
CA VAL A 531 16.40 9.15 -25.69
C VAL A 531 17.14 7.85 -25.96
N ILE A 532 18.36 7.72 -25.42
CA ILE A 532 19.18 6.52 -25.63
C ILE A 532 19.03 5.60 -24.42
N ARG A 533 18.76 4.32 -24.67
CA ARG A 533 18.76 3.26 -23.65
C ARG A 533 19.84 2.23 -23.96
N ARG A 534 20.39 1.65 -22.89
CA ARG A 534 21.31 0.53 -22.97
C ARG A 534 20.67 -0.70 -22.32
N VAL A 535 20.31 -1.66 -23.15
CA VAL A 535 19.79 -2.96 -22.72
C VAL A 535 20.91 -3.98 -22.58
N THR A 536 20.77 -4.93 -21.66
CA THR A 536 21.70 -6.07 -21.51
C THR A 536 20.90 -7.36 -21.58
N ASN A 537 21.34 -8.29 -22.42
CA ASN A 537 20.78 -9.63 -22.48
C ASN A 537 21.22 -10.42 -21.25
N VAL A 538 20.25 -10.84 -20.44
CA VAL A 538 20.46 -11.68 -19.26
C VAL A 538 19.95 -13.10 -19.43
N ALA A 539 19.31 -13.40 -20.55
CA ALA A 539 19.02 -14.77 -20.94
C ALA A 539 20.34 -15.54 -21.15
N GLY A 540 20.28 -16.85 -20.90
CA GLY A 540 21.41 -17.76 -21.13
C GLY A 540 21.72 -18.03 -22.60
N VAL A 541 20.98 -17.41 -23.52
CA VAL A 541 20.99 -17.65 -24.96
C VAL A 541 20.99 -16.34 -25.75
N ASP A 542 21.46 -16.41 -26.99
CA ASP A 542 21.37 -15.32 -27.94
C ASP A 542 19.92 -15.14 -28.38
N GLU A 543 19.49 -13.89 -28.49
CA GLU A 543 18.10 -13.60 -28.82
C GLU A 543 17.98 -12.42 -29.79
N THR A 544 17.01 -12.52 -30.68
CA THR A 544 16.66 -11.49 -31.64
C THR A 544 15.34 -10.86 -31.23
N TYR A 545 15.35 -9.54 -31.08
CA TYR A 545 14.21 -8.74 -30.68
C TYR A 545 13.69 -7.91 -31.85
N GLN A 546 12.37 -7.92 -32.03
CA GLN A 546 11.63 -6.99 -32.86
C GLN A 546 10.95 -5.94 -31.98
N VAL A 547 11.05 -4.67 -32.37
CA VAL A 547 10.45 -3.56 -31.63
C VAL A 547 9.08 -3.22 -32.18
N ILE A 548 8.09 -3.19 -31.30
CA ILE A 548 6.72 -2.74 -31.54
C ILE A 548 6.49 -1.46 -30.73
N VAL A 549 5.82 -0.48 -31.32
CA VAL A 549 5.61 0.83 -30.70
C VAL A 549 4.13 1.16 -30.71
N GLN A 550 3.59 1.49 -29.54
CA GLN A 550 2.31 2.16 -29.37
C GLN A 550 2.60 3.64 -29.06
N GLU A 551 2.31 4.50 -30.02
CA GLU A 551 2.64 5.93 -29.94
C GLU A 551 1.70 6.67 -28.96
N PRO A 552 2.24 7.57 -28.11
CA PRO A 552 1.42 8.50 -27.35
C PRO A 552 0.69 9.49 -28.26
N LEU A 553 -0.51 9.90 -27.88
CA LEU A 553 -1.26 10.93 -28.61
C LEU A 553 -0.40 12.21 -28.78
N GLY A 554 -0.32 12.73 -30.01
CA GLY A 554 0.44 13.94 -30.34
C GLY A 554 1.97 13.74 -30.46
N VAL A 555 2.46 12.49 -30.41
CA VAL A 555 3.89 12.16 -30.50
C VAL A 555 4.10 11.02 -31.49
N SER A 556 5.00 11.20 -32.46
CA SER A 556 5.51 10.07 -33.25
C SER A 556 6.77 9.51 -32.61
N VAL A 557 6.87 8.18 -32.52
CA VAL A 557 7.96 7.48 -31.86
C VAL A 557 8.60 6.48 -32.83
N SER A 558 9.89 6.66 -33.10
CA SER A 558 10.68 5.70 -33.89
C SER A 558 11.85 5.15 -33.08
N VAL A 559 12.16 3.86 -33.28
CA VAL A 559 13.20 3.14 -32.53
C VAL A 559 14.29 2.65 -33.47
N ARG A 560 15.56 2.88 -33.10
CA ARG A 560 16.73 2.47 -33.88
C ARG A 560 17.71 1.65 -33.04
N PRO A 561 18.06 0.42 -33.47
CA PRO A 561 17.47 -0.36 -34.56
C PRO A 561 16.06 -0.89 -34.23
N GLN A 562 15.22 -1.11 -35.25
CA GLN A 562 13.88 -1.69 -35.09
C GLN A 562 13.90 -3.23 -34.92
N VAL A 563 14.94 -3.89 -35.42
CA VAL A 563 15.21 -5.31 -35.18
C VAL A 563 16.67 -5.47 -34.82
N PHE A 564 16.97 -6.25 -33.78
CA PHE A 564 18.34 -6.50 -33.40
C PHE A 564 18.55 -7.85 -32.75
N ASN A 565 19.66 -8.50 -33.10
CA ASN A 565 20.23 -9.59 -32.32
C ASN A 565 21.13 -9.05 -31.21
N ILE A 566 21.13 -9.74 -30.07
CA ILE A 566 22.02 -9.50 -28.94
C ILE A 566 22.44 -10.84 -28.32
N ILE A 567 23.75 -11.10 -28.31
CA ILE A 567 24.30 -12.32 -27.73
C ILE A 567 24.16 -12.33 -26.20
N ALA A 568 24.17 -13.51 -25.58
CA ALA A 568 24.06 -13.67 -24.13
C ALA A 568 25.08 -12.80 -23.39
N LYS A 569 24.64 -12.12 -22.31
CA LYS A 569 25.44 -11.21 -21.46
C LYS A 569 25.96 -9.93 -22.16
N ALA A 570 25.72 -9.73 -23.45
CA ALA A 570 26.11 -8.49 -24.13
C ALA A 570 25.13 -7.34 -23.83
N SER A 571 25.61 -6.11 -24.05
CA SER A 571 24.77 -4.91 -24.03
C SER A 571 24.64 -4.30 -25.41
N LYS A 572 23.51 -3.63 -25.67
CA LYS A 572 23.27 -2.89 -26.91
C LYS A 572 22.60 -1.55 -26.63
N HIS A 573 22.96 -0.53 -27.39
CA HIS A 573 22.30 0.77 -27.35
C HIS A 573 21.11 0.78 -28.31
N ILE A 574 19.98 1.27 -27.82
CA ILE A 574 18.75 1.47 -28.57
C ILE A 574 18.37 2.93 -28.43
N THR A 575 18.11 3.60 -29.56
CA THR A 575 17.74 5.01 -29.59
C THR A 575 16.24 5.13 -29.84
N PHE A 576 15.55 5.83 -28.97
CA PHE A 576 14.15 6.24 -29.14
C PHE A 576 14.13 7.69 -29.62
N VAL A 577 13.44 7.95 -30.73
CA VAL A 577 13.28 9.29 -31.30
C VAL A 577 11.81 9.66 -31.14
N LEU A 578 11.53 10.64 -30.28
CA LEU A 578 10.19 11.15 -30.00
C LEU A 578 10.04 12.51 -30.68
N ASN A 579 9.06 12.63 -31.56
CA ASN A 579 8.76 13.85 -32.31
C ASN A 579 7.36 14.35 -31.96
N ALA A 580 7.25 15.58 -31.49
CA ALA A 580 5.97 16.24 -31.31
C ALA A 580 5.28 16.44 -32.68
N THR A 581 4.09 15.89 -32.85
CA THR A 581 3.26 16.08 -34.04
C THR A 581 2.11 17.04 -33.77
N GLN A 582 1.63 17.09 -32.53
CA GLN A 582 0.55 17.97 -32.09
C GLN A 582 0.73 18.34 -30.63
N THR A 583 0.53 19.62 -30.30
CA THR A 583 0.48 20.10 -28.92
C THR A 583 -0.78 19.58 -28.22
N THR A 584 -0.60 18.82 -27.14
CA THR A 584 -1.71 18.27 -26.34
C THR A 584 -1.95 19.04 -25.03
N ASN A 585 -0.94 19.75 -24.52
CA ASN A 585 -0.95 20.42 -23.21
C ASN A 585 -1.42 19.53 -22.04
N THR A 586 -1.28 18.22 -22.22
CA THR A 586 -1.64 17.16 -21.28
C THR A 586 -0.73 15.97 -21.52
N TYR A 587 -0.53 15.13 -20.50
CA TYR A 587 0.23 13.90 -20.67
C TYR A 587 -0.54 12.92 -21.54
N SER A 588 0.15 12.37 -22.54
CA SER A 588 -0.28 11.22 -23.31
C SER A 588 0.62 10.02 -23.04
N PHE A 589 0.09 8.82 -23.24
CA PHE A 589 0.74 7.57 -22.87
C PHE A 589 0.87 6.61 -24.05
N GLY A 590 1.93 5.83 -24.04
CA GLY A 590 2.20 4.80 -25.03
C GLY A 590 3.16 3.75 -24.47
N GLU A 591 3.65 2.86 -25.32
CA GLU A 591 4.62 1.84 -24.92
C GLU A 591 5.55 1.45 -26.06
N ILE A 592 6.77 1.04 -25.70
CA ILE A 592 7.69 0.34 -26.60
C ILE A 592 7.82 -1.08 -26.08
N VAL A 593 7.61 -2.07 -26.95
CA VAL A 593 7.66 -3.48 -26.63
C VAL A 593 8.75 -4.14 -27.45
N PHE A 594 9.72 -4.78 -26.79
CA PHE A 594 10.66 -5.67 -27.45
C PHE A 594 10.14 -7.09 -27.38
N GLN A 595 9.80 -7.66 -28.53
CA GLN A 595 9.34 -9.03 -28.67
C GLN A 595 10.51 -9.90 -29.14
N GLY A 596 10.97 -10.78 -28.26
CA GLY A 596 12.07 -11.69 -28.51
C GLY A 596 11.61 -13.01 -29.12
N ASN A 597 12.44 -13.62 -29.97
CA ASN A 597 12.15 -14.92 -30.56
C ASN A 597 12.27 -16.10 -29.58
N GLN A 598 12.63 -15.87 -28.31
CA GLN A 598 12.58 -16.84 -27.22
C GLN A 598 11.39 -16.59 -26.27
N ASN A 599 10.33 -15.93 -26.77
CA ASN A 599 9.12 -15.56 -26.01
C ASN A 599 9.34 -14.53 -24.87
N HIS A 600 10.51 -13.91 -24.76
CA HIS A 600 10.67 -12.75 -23.90
C HIS A 600 9.89 -11.56 -24.45
N THR A 601 9.21 -10.83 -23.57
CA THR A 601 8.54 -9.56 -23.90
C THR A 601 9.00 -8.53 -22.89
N VAL A 602 9.64 -7.46 -23.37
CA VAL A 602 10.22 -6.41 -22.55
C VAL A 602 9.46 -5.13 -22.85
N ARG A 603 8.64 -4.66 -21.91
CA ARG A 603 7.81 -3.46 -22.05
C ARG A 603 8.49 -2.23 -21.45
N VAL A 604 8.33 -1.09 -22.13
CA VAL A 604 8.86 0.21 -21.71
C VAL A 604 7.74 1.25 -21.84
N PRO A 605 7.06 1.63 -20.75
CA PRO A 605 6.02 2.65 -20.79
C PRO A 605 6.57 4.03 -21.17
N LEU A 606 5.76 4.78 -21.92
CA LEU A 606 5.99 6.15 -22.34
C LEU A 606 4.95 7.07 -21.68
N ALA A 607 5.40 8.19 -21.12
CA ALA A 607 4.55 9.28 -20.65
C ALA A 607 5.12 10.61 -21.16
N VAL A 608 4.39 11.31 -22.03
CA VAL A 608 4.91 12.49 -22.73
C VAL A 608 3.93 13.63 -22.64
N PHE A 609 4.41 14.80 -22.23
CA PHE A 609 3.66 16.05 -22.28
C PHE A 609 4.19 16.89 -23.44
N VAL A 610 3.34 17.18 -24.44
CA VAL A 610 3.73 17.98 -25.61
C VAL A 610 3.28 19.42 -25.42
N SER A 611 4.22 20.36 -25.51
CA SER A 611 3.96 21.80 -25.39
C SER A 611 4.48 22.59 -26.60
N SER A 612 4.02 23.83 -26.73
CA SER A 612 4.53 24.78 -27.72
C SER A 612 5.74 25.59 -27.25
N THR A 613 6.12 25.50 -25.97
CA THR A 613 7.15 26.37 -25.35
C THR A 613 8.04 25.61 -24.38
N LEU A 614 9.34 25.86 -24.42
CA LEU A 614 10.27 25.34 -23.41
C LEU A 614 9.98 26.02 -22.07
N HIS A 615 9.45 25.27 -21.10
CA HIS A 615 9.46 25.65 -19.69
C HIS A 615 10.92 25.64 -19.21
N SER A 616 11.35 26.79 -18.71
CA SER A 616 12.73 27.10 -18.30
C SER A 616 13.07 26.58 -16.91
#